data_AF-A0A183N7J1-F1
#
_entry.id   AF-A0A183N7J1-F1
#
_cell.length_a   1.000
_cell.length_b   1.000
_cell.length_c   1.000
_cell.angle_alpha   90.00
_cell.angle_beta   90.00
_cell.angle_gamma   90.00
#
_symmetry.space_group_name_H-M   'P 1'
#
loop_
_entity.id
_entity.type
_entity.pdbx_description
1 polymer ?
#
loop_
_entity_poly.entity_id
_entity_poly.type
_entity_poly.pdbx_seq_one_letter_code
_entity_poly.pdbx_strand_id
1 'polypeptide(L)'
;MDRDYAPLSSSCVKNLVDKLFDKRKLASQEIERVVKDYISQDKLSDISRIIGYFSQDFIQSANPHTRKGGLFGLASVAIGLNEDARFFHGPIILPIIRTFHDNDPRVRHYACEALFNVMKITRKETLNYLSDVLDAISRGVSDSDSSVRPSALQCDRLLKEIIMETEVCDLTDIVLLLKERIYTNNPYTRQFIVSWVSHLVYWVMNFSNTSMQVSVIINWASIQYCIYSTSIDRSSAGQKRC
;
A
#
# COMPACT_ATOMS: atom_id res chain seq x y z
N MET A 1 -4.28 26.17 17.23
CA MET A 1 -3.23 26.40 16.23
C MET A 1 -3.93 26.92 14.99
N ASP A 2 -3.93 28.23 14.81
CA ASP A 2 -4.40 28.90 13.60
C ASP A 2 -3.30 28.77 12.53
N ARG A 3 -3.02 27.54 12.10
CA ARG A 3 -2.12 27.31 10.98
C ARG A 3 -2.93 27.52 9.72
N ASP A 4 -2.52 28.48 8.91
CA ASP A 4 -3.16 28.71 7.61
C ASP A 4 -2.78 27.58 6.65
N TYR A 5 -3.81 26.88 6.17
CA TYR A 5 -3.70 25.80 5.22
C TYR A 5 -4.28 26.20 3.86
N ALA A 6 -4.35 27.50 3.55
CA ALA A 6 -4.60 27.99 2.20
C ALA A 6 -3.83 27.09 1.20
N PRO A 7 -4.38 26.69 0.05
CA PRO A 7 -5.66 27.09 -0.49
C PRO A 7 -6.85 26.35 0.13
N LEU A 8 -6.63 25.41 1.06
CA LEU A 8 -7.71 24.68 1.70
C LEU A 8 -8.46 25.60 2.65
N SER A 9 -9.79 25.57 2.57
CA SER A 9 -10.63 26.33 3.49
C SER A 9 -10.49 25.79 4.93
N SER A 10 -10.66 26.67 5.92
CA SER A 10 -10.65 26.26 7.34
C SER A 10 -11.74 25.23 7.65
N SER A 11 -12.87 25.29 6.93
CA SER A 11 -13.96 24.31 7.02
C SER A 11 -13.52 22.94 6.49
N CYS A 12 -12.84 22.89 5.35
CA CYS A 12 -12.28 21.67 4.79
C CYS A 12 -11.32 20.99 5.77
N VAL A 13 -10.37 21.73 6.32
CA VAL A 13 -9.43 21.20 7.32
C VAL A 13 -10.14 20.68 8.56
N LYS A 14 -11.13 21.41 9.07
CA LYS A 14 -11.92 20.98 10.23
C LYS A 14 -12.68 19.68 9.94
N ASN A 15 -13.24 19.56 8.75
CA ASN A 15 -14.01 18.37 8.34
C ASN A 15 -13.10 17.14 8.12
N LEU A 16 -11.87 17.30 7.60
CA LEU A 16 -10.90 16.21 7.46
C LEU A 16 -10.52 15.56 8.79
N VAL A 17 -10.41 16.36 9.84
CA VAL A 17 -10.01 15.88 11.18
C VAL A 17 -11.20 15.50 12.05
N ASP A 18 -12.43 15.58 11.53
CA ASP A 18 -13.64 15.21 12.26
C ASP A 18 -13.67 13.70 12.55
N LYS A 19 -14.47 13.28 13.52
CA LYS A 19 -14.67 11.86 13.87
C LYS A 19 -15.63 11.17 12.92
N LEU A 20 -16.55 11.92 12.30
CA LEU A 20 -17.55 11.40 11.38
C LEU A 20 -16.96 11.20 9.99
N PHE A 21 -17.15 10.00 9.44
CA PHE A 21 -16.69 9.64 8.11
C PHE A 21 -17.29 10.55 7.03
N ASP A 22 -18.59 10.86 7.10
CA ASP A 22 -19.27 11.68 6.08
C ASP A 22 -18.68 13.08 5.95
N LYS A 23 -18.26 13.68 7.06
CA LYS A 23 -17.58 14.98 7.04
C LYS A 23 -16.22 14.91 6.35
N ARG A 24 -15.46 13.84 6.59
CA ARG A 24 -14.17 13.61 5.90
C ARG A 24 -14.39 13.45 4.41
N LYS A 25 -15.42 12.71 4.01
CA LYS A 25 -15.78 12.51 2.61
C LYS A 25 -16.14 13.82 1.91
N LEU A 26 -16.91 14.70 2.56
CA LEU A 26 -17.21 16.03 2.03
C LEU A 26 -15.94 16.87 1.81
N ALA A 27 -15.01 16.86 2.77
CA ALA A 27 -13.75 17.59 2.63
C ALA A 27 -12.85 17.00 1.53
N SER A 28 -12.82 15.67 1.41
CA SER A 28 -12.14 14.96 0.31
C SER A 28 -12.64 15.39 -1.06
N GLN A 29 -13.96 15.50 -1.24
CA GLN A 29 -14.56 15.97 -2.49
C GLN A 29 -14.20 17.44 -2.78
N GLU A 30 -14.11 18.29 -1.75
CA GLU A 30 -13.64 19.67 -1.89
C GLU A 30 -12.17 19.71 -2.36
N ILE A 31 -11.29 18.90 -1.76
CA ILE A 31 -9.87 18.80 -2.17
C ILE A 31 -9.74 18.34 -3.62
N GLU A 32 -10.49 17.29 -4.01
CA GLU A 32 -10.49 16.79 -5.38
C GLU A 32 -10.84 17.89 -6.39
N ARG A 33 -11.87 18.69 -6.08
CA ARG A 33 -12.27 19.83 -6.92
C ARG A 33 -11.18 20.90 -6.98
N VAL A 34 -10.61 21.29 -5.83
CA VAL A 34 -9.53 22.28 -5.76
C VAL A 34 -8.33 21.84 -6.59
N VAL A 35 -7.92 20.58 -6.48
CA VAL A 35 -6.77 20.04 -7.22
C VAL A 35 -7.04 20.01 -8.74
N LYS A 36 -8.25 19.62 -9.17
CA LYS A 36 -8.65 19.68 -10.59
C LYS A 36 -8.62 21.10 -11.14
N ASP A 37 -9.13 22.06 -10.38
CA ASP A 37 -9.11 23.48 -10.76
C ASP A 37 -7.67 24.03 -10.83
N TYR A 38 -6.76 23.49 -10.03
CA TYR A 38 -5.38 23.97 -9.97
C TYR A 38 -4.53 23.38 -11.09
N ILE A 39 -4.78 22.12 -11.48
CA ILE A 39 -4.20 21.53 -12.69
C ILE A 39 -4.63 22.31 -13.93
N SER A 40 -5.91 22.67 -14.06
CA SER A 40 -6.39 23.42 -15.24
C SER A 40 -5.83 24.86 -15.34
N GLN A 41 -5.30 25.38 -14.22
CA GLN A 41 -4.67 26.69 -14.13
C GLN A 41 -3.13 26.62 -14.06
N ASP A 42 -2.53 25.43 -14.25
CA ASP A 42 -1.08 25.19 -14.14
C ASP A 42 -0.47 25.62 -12.78
N LYS A 43 -1.26 25.54 -11.70
CA LYS A 43 -0.84 25.89 -10.33
C LYS A 43 -0.17 24.72 -9.61
N LEU A 44 0.89 24.17 -10.22
CA LEU A 44 1.57 22.96 -9.73
C LEU A 44 2.28 23.17 -8.37
N SER A 45 2.73 24.39 -8.09
CA SER A 45 3.35 24.76 -6.81
C SER A 45 2.34 24.69 -5.66
N ASP A 46 1.10 25.11 -5.90
CA ASP A 46 0.03 25.03 -4.90
C ASP A 46 -0.39 23.59 -4.61
N ILE A 47 -0.42 22.73 -5.63
CA ILE A 47 -0.66 21.29 -5.45
C ILE A 47 0.46 20.67 -4.60
N SER A 48 1.71 20.97 -4.93
CA SER A 48 2.88 20.53 -4.14
C SER A 48 2.77 20.94 -2.68
N ARG A 49 2.27 22.16 -2.43
CA ARG A 49 2.05 22.71 -1.10
C ARG A 49 0.93 22.00 -0.34
N ILE A 50 -0.19 21.69 -1.00
CA ILE A 50 -1.26 20.85 -0.43
C ILE A 50 -0.72 19.47 -0.02
N ILE A 51 0.05 18.82 -0.90
CA ILE A 51 0.69 17.53 -0.60
C ILE A 51 1.66 17.68 0.60
N GLY A 52 2.41 18.78 0.64
CA GLY A 52 3.27 19.16 1.76
C GLY A 52 2.53 19.20 3.10
N TYR A 53 1.36 19.85 3.14
CA TYR A 53 0.53 19.88 4.36
C TYR A 53 0.11 18.49 4.81
N PHE A 54 -0.37 17.65 3.90
CA PHE A 54 -0.80 16.32 4.32
C PHE A 54 0.39 15.45 4.74
N SER A 55 1.48 15.46 3.99
CA SER A 55 2.66 14.62 4.25
C SER A 55 3.46 15.03 5.49
N GLN A 56 3.62 16.34 5.74
CA GLN A 56 4.48 16.85 6.83
C GLN A 56 3.69 17.24 8.06
N ASP A 57 2.52 17.88 7.92
CA ASP A 57 1.76 18.35 9.07
C ASP A 57 0.75 17.32 9.56
N PHE A 58 0.02 16.66 8.65
CA PHE A 58 -1.07 15.77 9.05
C PHE A 58 -0.58 14.38 9.41
N ILE A 59 0.17 13.73 8.51
CA ILE A 59 0.67 12.36 8.70
C ILE A 59 1.61 12.25 9.90
N GLN A 60 2.38 13.31 10.21
CA GLN A 60 3.28 13.32 11.37
C GLN A 60 2.61 13.79 12.67
N SER A 61 1.31 14.12 12.63
CA SER A 61 0.61 14.61 13.81
C SER A 61 0.50 13.55 14.91
N ALA A 62 0.64 13.96 16.17
CA ALA A 62 0.36 13.10 17.32
C ALA A 62 -1.12 12.64 17.37
N ASN A 63 -2.04 13.41 16.77
CA ASN A 63 -3.46 13.10 16.79
C ASN A 63 -3.83 12.10 15.67
N PRO A 64 -4.37 10.90 16.00
CA PRO A 64 -4.76 9.91 15.00
C PRO A 64 -5.87 10.38 14.06
N HIS A 65 -6.76 11.30 14.48
CA HIS A 65 -7.77 11.85 13.59
C HIS A 65 -7.15 12.75 12.52
N THR A 66 -6.13 13.51 12.88
CA THR A 66 -5.37 14.33 11.93
C THR A 66 -4.60 13.47 10.94
N ARG A 67 -3.94 12.39 11.39
CA ARG A 67 -3.27 11.44 10.48
C ARG A 67 -4.24 10.80 9.49
N LYS A 68 -5.43 10.39 9.96
CA LYS A 68 -6.51 9.91 9.07
C LYS A 68 -6.92 10.99 8.07
N GLY A 69 -7.08 12.23 8.50
CA GLY A 69 -7.32 13.37 7.61
C GLY A 69 -6.24 13.53 6.53
N GLY A 70 -4.97 13.33 6.89
CA GLY A 70 -3.85 13.33 5.94
C GLY A 70 -3.94 12.23 4.89
N LEU A 71 -4.33 11.02 5.29
CA LEU A 71 -4.54 9.90 4.37
C LEU A 71 -5.69 10.15 3.38
N PHE A 72 -6.82 10.68 3.88
CA PHE A 72 -7.94 11.13 3.02
C PHE A 72 -7.49 12.23 2.07
N GLY A 73 -6.73 13.21 2.57
CA GLY A 73 -6.21 14.32 1.77
C GLY A 73 -5.29 13.87 0.65
N LEU A 74 -4.31 13.02 0.93
CA LEU A 74 -3.38 12.49 -0.08
C LEU A 74 -4.09 11.66 -1.15
N ALA A 75 -5.04 10.80 -0.75
CA ALA A 75 -5.84 10.03 -1.70
C ALA A 75 -6.70 10.95 -2.59
N SER A 76 -7.34 11.96 -2.01
CA SER A 76 -8.13 12.96 -2.75
C SER A 76 -7.29 13.81 -3.69
N VAL A 77 -6.04 14.14 -3.33
CA VAL A 77 -5.11 14.80 -4.25
C VAL A 77 -4.82 13.90 -5.45
N ALA A 78 -4.49 12.62 -5.24
CA ALA A 78 -4.26 11.70 -6.35
C ALA A 78 -5.48 11.54 -7.25
N ILE A 79 -6.69 11.41 -6.68
CA ILE A 79 -7.95 11.33 -7.43
C ILE A 79 -8.21 12.62 -8.23
N GLY A 80 -7.93 13.78 -7.63
CA GLY A 80 -8.03 15.08 -8.29
C GLY A 80 -7.07 15.22 -9.48
N LEU A 81 -5.84 14.74 -9.31
CA LEU A 81 -4.78 14.76 -10.33
C LEU A 81 -5.04 13.80 -11.49
N ASN A 82 -5.69 12.67 -11.24
CA ASN A 82 -5.88 11.62 -12.25
C ASN A 82 -4.55 11.24 -12.94
N GLU A 83 -4.44 11.31 -14.27
CA GLU A 83 -3.21 10.98 -15.01
C GLU A 83 -2.01 11.86 -14.63
N ASP A 84 -2.24 13.11 -14.19
CA ASP A 84 -1.17 14.02 -13.75
C ASP A 84 -0.56 13.61 -12.41
N ALA A 85 -1.15 12.63 -11.72
CA ALA A 85 -0.56 12.04 -10.51
C ALA A 85 0.82 11.43 -10.79
N ARG A 86 1.13 11.10 -12.05
CA ARG A 86 2.46 10.69 -12.50
C ARG A 86 3.58 11.71 -12.26
N PHE A 87 3.25 12.97 -11.97
CA PHE A 87 4.25 13.99 -11.63
C PHE A 87 4.44 14.15 -10.12
N PHE A 88 3.52 13.61 -9.32
CA PHE A 88 3.45 13.80 -7.86
C PHE A 88 3.48 12.48 -7.07
N HIS A 89 3.66 11.34 -7.74
CA HIS A 89 3.49 10.01 -7.14
C HIS A 89 4.33 9.80 -5.88
N GLY A 90 5.62 10.17 -5.89
CA GLY A 90 6.51 9.94 -4.74
C GLY A 90 6.09 10.67 -3.47
N PRO A 91 5.91 12.01 -3.53
CA PRO A 91 5.38 12.80 -2.42
C PRO A 91 4.02 12.34 -1.87
N ILE A 92 3.22 11.59 -2.65
CA ILE A 92 1.92 11.05 -2.22
C ILE A 92 2.07 9.64 -1.63
N ILE A 93 2.72 8.72 -2.34
CA ILE A 93 2.80 7.29 -2.00
C ILE A 93 3.65 7.06 -0.73
N LEU A 94 4.82 7.68 -0.65
CA LEU A 94 5.77 7.43 0.44
C LEU A 94 5.21 7.76 1.85
N PRO A 95 4.55 8.91 2.10
CA PRO A 95 3.93 9.15 3.40
C PRO A 95 2.79 8.18 3.73
N ILE A 96 2.02 7.71 2.73
CA ILE A 96 0.98 6.68 2.96
C ILE A 96 1.63 5.37 3.43
N ILE A 97 2.68 4.91 2.74
CA ILE A 97 3.42 3.69 3.10
C ILE A 97 3.93 3.75 4.54
N ARG A 98 4.55 4.86 4.96
CA ARG A 98 5.04 5.03 6.34
C ARG A 98 3.94 4.85 7.39
N THR A 99 2.71 5.16 7.03
CA THR A 99 1.54 5.09 7.92
C THR A 99 1.08 3.65 8.19
N PHE A 100 1.60 2.64 7.47
CA PHE A 100 1.41 1.23 7.82
C PHE A 100 2.09 0.83 9.13
N HIS A 101 3.00 1.65 9.64
CA HIS A 101 3.64 1.45 10.95
C HIS A 101 2.92 2.17 12.10
N ASP A 102 1.75 2.76 11.85
CA ASP A 102 1.03 3.51 12.88
C ASP A 102 0.59 2.63 14.05
N ASN A 103 0.59 3.18 15.27
CA ASN A 103 0.14 2.45 16.46
C ASN A 103 -1.39 2.26 16.48
N ASP A 104 -2.18 3.18 15.91
CA ASP A 104 -3.65 3.05 15.85
C ASP A 104 -4.04 2.17 14.65
N PRO A 105 -4.66 0.99 14.87
CA PRO A 105 -5.04 0.08 13.78
C PRO A 105 -6.01 0.71 12.79
N ARG A 106 -6.83 1.68 13.20
CA ARG A 106 -7.73 2.40 12.29
C ARG A 106 -6.94 3.31 11.36
N VAL A 107 -5.83 3.90 11.82
CA VAL A 107 -4.94 4.70 10.96
C VAL A 107 -4.30 3.78 9.91
N ARG A 108 -3.81 2.60 10.33
CA ARG A 108 -3.27 1.59 9.40
C ARG A 108 -4.30 1.11 8.37
N HIS A 109 -5.54 0.85 8.79
CA HIS A 109 -6.64 0.51 7.88
C HIS A 109 -6.86 1.59 6.82
N TYR A 110 -6.93 2.86 7.22
CA TYR A 110 -7.05 3.98 6.27
C TYR A 110 -5.81 4.15 5.39
N ALA A 111 -4.62 3.75 5.86
CA ALA A 111 -3.42 3.74 5.03
C ALA A 111 -3.53 2.72 3.90
N CYS A 112 -4.10 1.53 4.18
CA CYS A 112 -4.41 0.56 3.14
C CYS A 112 -5.42 1.10 2.12
N GLU A 113 -6.53 1.71 2.58
CA GLU A 113 -7.53 2.29 1.67
C GLU A 113 -6.95 3.43 0.81
N ALA A 114 -6.16 4.31 1.41
CA ALA A 114 -5.50 5.40 0.69
C ALA A 114 -4.51 4.85 -0.35
N LEU A 115 -3.67 3.87 0.03
CA LEU A 115 -2.73 3.24 -0.89
C LEU A 115 -3.44 2.56 -2.05
N PHE A 116 -4.52 1.82 -1.79
CA PHE A 116 -5.34 1.20 -2.84
C PHE A 116 -5.85 2.23 -3.85
N ASN A 117 -6.44 3.32 -3.37
CA ASN A 117 -6.96 4.38 -4.25
C ASN A 117 -5.87 5.08 -5.06
N VAL A 118 -4.70 5.33 -4.46
CA VAL A 118 -3.56 5.94 -5.16
C VAL A 118 -3.00 4.98 -6.21
N MET A 119 -2.74 3.72 -5.86
CA MET A 119 -2.21 2.72 -6.80
C MET A 119 -3.12 2.48 -8.00
N LYS A 120 -4.45 2.59 -7.84
CA LYS A 120 -5.39 2.51 -8.97
C LYS A 120 -5.12 3.57 -10.05
N ILE A 121 -4.60 4.73 -9.64
CA ILE A 121 -4.34 5.88 -10.51
C ILE A 121 -2.89 5.83 -10.99
N THR A 122 -1.95 5.61 -10.08
CA THR A 122 -0.50 5.62 -10.34
C THR A 122 0.05 4.23 -10.59
N ARG A 123 -0.62 3.41 -11.42
CA ARG A 123 -0.29 1.98 -11.58
C ARG A 123 1.18 1.78 -11.94
N LYS A 124 1.64 2.43 -13.01
CA LYS A 124 3.03 2.34 -13.48
C LYS A 124 4.01 2.91 -12.46
N GLU A 125 3.70 4.06 -11.88
CA GLU A 125 4.60 4.76 -10.96
C GLU A 125 4.70 4.08 -9.59
N THR A 126 3.70 3.29 -9.20
CA THR A 126 3.74 2.44 -8.01
C THR A 126 4.93 1.49 -8.04
N LEU A 127 5.29 0.99 -9.23
CA LEU A 127 6.41 0.06 -9.41
C LEU A 127 7.77 0.70 -9.11
N ASN A 128 7.89 2.03 -9.15
CA ASN A 128 9.10 2.73 -8.70
C ASN A 128 9.38 2.55 -7.19
N TYR A 129 8.38 2.07 -6.44
CA TYR A 129 8.44 1.83 -5.00
C TYR A 129 8.08 0.38 -4.65
N LEU A 130 8.27 -0.55 -5.59
CA LEU A 130 7.79 -1.93 -5.46
C LEU A 130 8.20 -2.58 -4.13
N SER A 131 9.48 -2.48 -3.75
CA SER A 131 9.98 -3.03 -2.49
C SER A 131 9.25 -2.47 -1.26
N ASP A 132 9.12 -1.14 -1.17
CA ASP A 132 8.46 -0.46 -0.05
C ASP A 132 6.95 -0.75 0.01
N VAL A 133 6.28 -0.75 -1.15
CA VAL A 133 4.85 -1.06 -1.28
C VAL A 133 4.60 -2.51 -0.89
N LEU A 134 5.44 -3.44 -1.36
CA LEU A 134 5.32 -4.86 -1.04
C LEU A 134 5.56 -5.12 0.44
N ASP A 135 6.54 -4.46 1.07
CA ASP A 135 6.76 -4.55 2.52
C ASP A 135 5.55 -4.09 3.31
N ALA A 136 5.02 -2.91 2.96
CA ALA A 136 3.85 -2.33 3.61
C ALA A 136 2.63 -3.26 3.50
N ILE A 137 2.34 -3.76 2.30
CA ILE A 137 1.23 -4.68 2.07
C ILE A 137 1.44 -5.99 2.83
N SER A 138 2.65 -6.58 2.80
CA SER A 138 2.98 -7.82 3.53
C SER A 138 2.74 -7.67 5.03
N ARG A 139 3.06 -6.49 5.58
CA ARG A 139 2.80 -6.15 6.98
C ARG A 139 1.30 -5.98 7.25
N GLY A 140 0.57 -5.30 6.37
CA GLY A 140 -0.88 -5.09 6.48
C GLY A 140 -1.71 -6.37 6.38
N VAL A 141 -1.36 -7.31 5.48
CA VAL A 141 -2.10 -8.59 5.35
C VAL A 141 -1.91 -9.49 6.57
N SER A 142 -0.80 -9.32 7.28
CA SER A 142 -0.45 -10.07 8.49
C SER A 142 -0.63 -9.26 9.76
N ASP A 143 -1.36 -8.14 9.68
CA ASP A 143 -1.59 -7.23 10.79
C ASP A 143 -2.27 -7.95 11.97
N SER A 144 -1.82 -7.61 13.17
CA SER A 144 -2.40 -8.05 14.44
C SER A 144 -3.90 -7.76 14.54
N ASP A 145 -4.36 -6.63 14.00
CA ASP A 145 -5.75 -6.22 14.03
C ASP A 145 -6.50 -6.75 12.80
N SER A 146 -7.61 -7.47 13.06
CA SER A 146 -8.44 -8.05 12.01
C SER A 146 -9.12 -7.04 11.11
N SER A 147 -9.32 -5.80 11.54
CA SER A 147 -9.94 -4.77 10.71
C SER A 147 -9.02 -4.26 9.60
N VAL A 148 -7.70 -4.42 9.74
CA VAL A 148 -6.72 -3.93 8.76
C VAL A 148 -6.55 -4.91 7.59
N ARG A 149 -6.51 -6.21 7.90
CA ARG A 149 -6.17 -7.26 6.93
C ARG A 149 -7.02 -7.25 5.64
N PRO A 150 -8.35 -7.07 5.67
CA PRO A 150 -9.17 -7.07 4.46
C PRO A 150 -8.77 -5.98 3.45
N SER A 151 -8.49 -4.76 3.91
CA SER A 151 -8.07 -3.66 3.05
C SER A 151 -6.67 -3.88 2.50
N ALA A 152 -5.75 -4.41 3.31
CA ALA A 152 -4.41 -4.78 2.83
C ALA A 152 -4.46 -5.90 1.77
N LEU A 153 -5.38 -6.86 1.89
CA LEU A 153 -5.59 -7.90 0.87
C LEU A 153 -6.13 -7.33 -0.45
N GLN A 154 -6.85 -6.21 -0.44
CA GLN A 154 -7.23 -5.49 -1.66
C GLN A 154 -6.00 -4.85 -2.33
N CYS A 155 -5.12 -4.23 -1.53
CA CYS A 155 -3.84 -3.72 -2.04
C CYS A 155 -2.99 -4.84 -2.66
N ASP A 156 -2.89 -6.00 -1.99
CA ASP A 156 -2.16 -7.17 -2.47
C ASP A 156 -2.64 -7.66 -3.84
N ARG A 157 -3.96 -7.79 -4.02
CA ARG A 157 -4.54 -8.18 -5.31
C ARG A 157 -4.27 -7.14 -6.39
N LEU A 158 -4.44 -5.86 -6.08
CA LEU A 158 -4.18 -4.78 -7.03
C LEU A 158 -2.71 -4.71 -7.44
N LEU A 159 -1.77 -4.88 -6.51
CA LEU A 159 -0.34 -4.88 -6.84
C LEU A 159 0.01 -6.03 -7.79
N LYS A 160 -0.55 -7.22 -7.55
CA LYS A 160 -0.42 -8.37 -8.46
C LYS A 160 -0.95 -8.04 -9.85
N GLU A 161 -2.13 -7.43 -9.96
CA GLU A 161 -2.69 -6.97 -11.25
C GLU A 161 -1.77 -5.99 -11.96
N ILE A 162 -1.26 -4.97 -11.25
CA ILE A 162 -0.33 -3.96 -11.81
C ILE A 162 0.93 -4.63 -12.36
N ILE A 163 1.49 -5.62 -11.65
CA ILE A 163 2.68 -6.34 -12.13
C ILE A 163 2.37 -7.16 -13.39
N MET A 164 1.19 -7.79 -13.47
CA MET A 164 0.77 -8.56 -14.65
C MET A 164 0.61 -7.67 -15.91
N GLU A 165 0.29 -6.40 -15.73
CA GLU A 165 0.18 -5.43 -16.83
C GLU A 165 1.56 -5.01 -17.38
N THR A 166 2.65 -5.39 -16.73
CA THR A 166 4.01 -5.03 -17.15
C THR A 166 4.78 -6.22 -17.71
N GLU A 167 5.38 -6.03 -18.89
CA GLU A 167 6.20 -7.04 -19.57
C GLU A 167 7.61 -7.16 -18.98
N VAL A 168 8.09 -6.11 -18.31
CA VAL A 168 9.46 -6.01 -17.79
C VAL A 168 9.40 -5.53 -16.34
N CYS A 169 9.17 -6.45 -15.41
CA CYS A 169 9.27 -6.19 -13.97
C CYS A 169 10.45 -6.98 -13.41
N ASP A 170 11.38 -6.31 -12.74
CA ASP A 170 12.41 -7.01 -11.97
C ASP A 170 11.77 -7.61 -10.72
N LEU A 171 11.63 -8.93 -10.72
CA LEU A 171 11.02 -9.69 -9.63
C LEU A 171 11.96 -9.87 -8.44
N THR A 172 13.18 -9.34 -8.50
CA THR A 172 14.21 -9.51 -7.45
C THR A 172 13.68 -9.07 -6.08
N ASP A 173 13.08 -7.89 -5.98
CA ASP A 173 12.55 -7.37 -4.70
C ASP A 173 11.47 -8.29 -4.12
N ILE A 174 10.61 -8.85 -4.98
CA ILE A 174 9.56 -9.78 -4.57
C ILE A 174 10.19 -11.06 -4.03
N VAL A 175 11.12 -11.66 -4.78
CA VAL A 175 11.79 -12.91 -4.39
C VAL A 175 12.58 -12.73 -3.09
N LEU A 176 13.28 -11.61 -2.92
CA LEU A 176 14.04 -11.30 -1.69
C LEU A 176 13.10 -11.23 -0.48
N LEU A 177 12.00 -10.48 -0.60
CA LEU A 177 11.02 -10.34 0.49
C LEU A 177 10.37 -11.68 0.87
N LEU A 178 10.05 -12.52 -0.11
CA LEU A 178 9.49 -13.85 0.15
C LEU A 178 10.51 -14.76 0.86
N LYS A 179 11.77 -14.71 0.44
CA LYS A 179 12.87 -15.48 1.05
C LYS A 179 13.09 -15.11 2.51
N GLU A 180 13.05 -13.82 2.84
CA GLU A 180 13.20 -13.34 4.22
C GLU A 180 12.08 -13.81 5.14
N ARG A 181 10.88 -14.05 4.59
CA ARG A 181 9.66 -14.32 5.37
C ARG A 181 9.23 -15.78 5.38
N ILE A 182 9.89 -16.66 4.64
CA ILE A 182 9.45 -18.04 4.44
C ILE A 182 9.33 -18.86 5.73
N TYR A 183 10.20 -18.62 6.70
CA TYR A 183 10.22 -19.36 7.97
C TYR A 183 9.25 -18.79 9.02
N THR A 184 8.41 -17.82 8.66
CA THR A 184 7.45 -17.20 9.58
C THR A 184 6.44 -18.21 10.13
N ASN A 185 6.08 -18.03 11.41
CA ASN A 185 5.00 -18.76 12.05
C ASN A 185 3.63 -18.07 11.96
N ASN A 186 3.56 -16.87 11.40
CA ASN A 186 2.29 -16.17 11.21
C ASN A 186 1.49 -16.83 10.05
N PRO A 187 0.27 -17.33 10.30
CA PRO A 187 -0.52 -18.01 9.27
C PRO A 187 -0.88 -17.09 8.09
N TYR A 188 -1.13 -15.80 8.34
CA TYR A 188 -1.44 -14.83 7.30
C TYR A 188 -0.24 -14.53 6.42
N THR A 189 0.95 -14.39 7.01
CA THR A 189 2.19 -14.22 6.22
C THR A 189 2.47 -15.45 5.37
N ARG A 190 2.23 -16.67 5.88
CA ARG A 190 2.35 -17.90 5.08
C ARG A 190 1.38 -17.93 3.90
N GLN A 191 0.11 -17.57 4.11
CA GLN A 191 -0.88 -17.48 3.03
C GLN A 191 -0.47 -16.43 1.97
N PHE A 192 0.04 -15.28 2.42
CA PHE A 192 0.59 -14.26 1.54
C PHE A 192 1.73 -14.81 0.68
N ILE A 193 2.71 -15.48 1.30
CA ILE A 193 3.85 -16.07 0.58
C ILE A 193 3.39 -17.10 -0.44
N VAL A 194 2.52 -18.03 -0.05
CA VAL A 194 1.97 -19.05 -0.96
C VAL A 194 1.25 -18.38 -2.13
N SER A 195 0.42 -17.37 -1.87
CA SER A 195 -0.29 -16.63 -2.91
C SER A 195 0.67 -15.94 -3.89
N TRP A 196 1.73 -15.30 -3.41
CA TRP A 196 2.73 -14.68 -4.28
C TRP A 196 3.54 -15.70 -5.08
N VAL A 197 3.94 -16.81 -4.47
CA VAL A 197 4.65 -17.89 -5.18
C VAL A 197 3.78 -18.45 -6.31
N SER A 198 2.49 -18.74 -6.04
CA SER A 198 1.56 -19.19 -7.07
C SER A 198 1.40 -18.18 -8.20
N HIS A 199 1.32 -16.89 -7.85
CA HIS A 199 1.22 -15.81 -8.83
C HIS A 199 2.46 -15.68 -9.72
N LEU A 200 3.65 -15.75 -9.12
CA LEU A 200 4.92 -15.68 -9.84
C LEU A 200 5.12 -16.90 -10.76
N VAL A 201 4.76 -18.11 -10.31
CA VAL A 201 4.81 -19.32 -11.15
C VAL A 201 3.90 -19.16 -12.35
N TYR A 202 2.67 -18.69 -12.14
CA TYR A 202 1.74 -18.41 -13.23
C TYR A 202 2.33 -17.39 -14.22
N TRP A 203 2.89 -16.29 -13.71
CA TRP A 203 3.50 -15.27 -14.57
C TRP A 203 4.69 -15.82 -15.38
N VAL A 204 5.62 -16.55 -14.75
CA VAL A 204 6.78 -17.15 -15.42
C VAL A 204 6.35 -18.13 -16.52
N MET A 205 5.35 -18.97 -16.25
CA MET A 205 4.86 -19.96 -17.22
C MET A 205 4.18 -19.33 -18.45
N ASN A 206 3.56 -18.15 -18.30
CA ASN A 206 2.75 -17.54 -19.36
C ASN A 206 3.43 -16.36 -20.08
N PHE A 207 4.39 -15.68 -19.43
CA PHE A 207 4.91 -14.38 -19.92
C PHE A 207 6.43 -14.27 -19.97
N SER A 208 7.21 -15.17 -19.35
CA SER A 208 8.68 -15.05 -19.33
C SER A 208 9.37 -15.87 -20.45
N ASN A 209 10.43 -15.31 -21.04
CA ASN A 209 11.33 -16.04 -21.93
C ASN A 209 12.13 -17.12 -21.16
N THR A 210 12.53 -18.18 -21.86
CA THR A 210 13.08 -19.45 -21.34
C THR A 210 14.24 -19.34 -20.33
N SER A 211 15.03 -18.27 -20.32
CA SER A 211 16.16 -18.10 -19.40
C SER A 211 15.78 -17.69 -17.98
N MET A 212 14.66 -16.98 -17.80
CA MET A 212 14.17 -16.53 -16.49
C MET A 212 13.48 -17.67 -15.71
N GLN A 213 13.10 -18.74 -16.41
CA GLN A 213 12.42 -19.90 -15.84
C GLN A 213 13.30 -20.65 -14.83
N VAL A 214 14.61 -20.77 -15.08
CA VAL A 214 15.48 -21.67 -14.29
C VAL A 214 15.78 -21.14 -12.87
N SER A 215 16.07 -19.84 -12.71
CA SER A 215 16.43 -19.26 -11.41
C SER A 215 15.22 -19.19 -10.45
N VAL A 216 14.03 -18.92 -10.98
CA VAL A 216 12.78 -18.92 -10.22
C VAL A 216 12.39 -20.34 -9.79
N ILE A 217 12.55 -21.32 -10.68
CA ILE A 217 12.29 -22.76 -10.37
C ILE A 217 13.25 -23.30 -9.29
N ILE A 218 14.53 -22.89 -9.29
CA ILE A 218 15.50 -23.34 -8.26
C ILE A 218 15.16 -22.77 -6.88
N ASN A 219 14.83 -21.47 -6.81
CA ASN A 219 14.35 -20.87 -5.56
C ASN A 219 13.02 -21.53 -5.11
N TRP A 220 12.15 -21.89 -6.06
CA TRP A 220 10.88 -22.56 -5.81
C TRP A 220 11.00 -23.93 -5.14
N ALA A 221 11.95 -24.77 -5.55
CA ALA A 221 12.18 -26.08 -4.90
C ALA A 221 12.56 -25.92 -3.41
N SER A 222 13.35 -24.90 -3.10
CA SER A 222 13.74 -24.56 -1.72
C SER A 222 12.55 -24.04 -0.91
N ILE A 223 11.68 -23.23 -1.54
CA ILE A 223 10.49 -22.67 -0.91
C ILE A 223 9.46 -23.76 -0.60
N GLN A 224 9.16 -24.62 -1.58
CA GLN A 224 8.21 -25.71 -1.41
C GLN A 224 8.71 -26.72 -0.36
N TYR A 225 10.00 -27.08 -0.38
CA TYR A 225 10.59 -27.94 0.64
C TYR A 225 10.43 -27.37 2.05
N CYS A 226 10.65 -26.06 2.25
CA CYS A 226 10.49 -25.40 3.56
C CYS A 226 9.04 -25.35 4.05
N ILE A 227 8.08 -25.13 3.14
CA ILE A 227 6.65 -25.14 3.46
C ILE A 227 6.20 -26.56 3.86
N TYR A 228 6.66 -27.58 3.14
CA TYR A 228 6.32 -28.97 3.46
C TYR A 228 7.00 -29.48 4.74
N SER A 229 8.28 -29.15 4.98
CA SER A 229 9.00 -29.60 6.19
C SER A 229 8.43 -29.01 7.48
N THR A 230 8.07 -27.71 7.48
CA THR A 230 7.42 -27.07 8.63
C THR A 230 6.00 -27.57 8.92
N SER A 231 5.32 -28.16 7.93
CA SER A 231 4.04 -28.86 8.11
C SER A 231 4.22 -30.25 8.73
N ILE A 232 5.29 -30.97 8.37
CA ILE A 232 5.61 -32.31 8.89
C ILE A 232 6.08 -32.25 10.36
N ASP A 233 6.81 -31.22 10.75
CA ASP A 233 7.21 -31.02 12.16
C ASP A 233 6.01 -30.73 13.09
N ARG A 234 4.90 -30.23 12.54
CA ARG A 234 3.67 -29.96 13.32
C ARG A 234 2.80 -31.19 13.49
N SER A 235 2.74 -32.08 12.50
CA SER A 235 2.03 -33.37 12.64
C SER A 235 2.77 -34.31 13.58
N SER A 236 4.10 -34.24 13.68
CA SER A 236 4.89 -35.02 14.63
C SER A 236 4.89 -34.43 16.06
N ALA A 237 4.75 -33.11 16.23
CA ALA A 237 4.64 -32.47 17.55
C ALA A 237 3.23 -32.59 18.19
N GLY A 238 2.18 -32.79 17.40
CA GLY A 238 0.80 -32.99 17.87
C GLY A 238 0.51 -34.37 18.47
N GLN A 239 1.44 -35.32 18.37
CA GLN A 239 1.22 -36.73 18.72
C GLN A 239 1.91 -37.17 20.02
N LYS A 240 2.32 -36.21 20.88
CA LYS A 240 2.88 -36.47 22.22
C LYS A 240 2.15 -35.72 23.35
N ARG A 241 0.81 -35.71 23.32
CA ARG A 241 -0.02 -35.47 24.51
C ARG A 241 -1.26 -36.36 24.45
N CYS A 242 -1.10 -37.58 24.95
CA CYS A 242 -2.09 -38.38 25.68
C CYS A 242 -1.28 -39.26 26.64
#